data_AF-A0A662MGE0-F1
#
_entry.id   AF-A0A662MGE0-F1
#
_cell.length_a   1.000
_cell.length_b   1.000
_cell.length_c   1.000
_cell.angle_alpha   90.00
_cell.angle_beta   90.00
_cell.angle_gamma   90.00
#
_symmetry.space_group_name_H-M   'P 1'
#
loop_
_entity.id
_entity.type
_entity.pdbx_description
1 polymer ?
#
loop_
_entity_poly.entity_id
_entity_poly.type
_entity_poly.pdbx_seq_one_letter_code
_entity_poly.pdbx_strand_id
1 'polypeptide(L)'
;ERDSENEERERNRLRRFWFENFRWCFSSEGVLMVAGRDARSNEKLVKKYLRDSDIYAHADISGAASVVIRIEKEDSPTEVTFREGCHLSALHSKAWNAGIGSVGAFWVTSDQVSRTPSSGEFVARGSFVIRGKKNMVSKLPLEGAAGMVYVEGVPKVMFGPEEAVRENCKGPYFRIRPGRRSKTDMVKLVSSELGGEMDQIMSVLPAGDMEVEKVERTSE
;
A
#
# COMPACT_ATOMS: atom_id res chain seq x y z
N GLU A 1 -4.18 -21.00 -32.25
CA GLU A 1 -4.37 -21.55 -30.88
C GLU A 1 -3.19 -21.22 -29.98
N ARG A 2 -1.97 -21.73 -30.22
CA ARG A 2 -0.80 -21.37 -29.39
C ARG A 2 -0.40 -19.89 -29.45
N ASP A 3 -0.47 -19.28 -30.64
CA ASP A 3 -0.12 -17.86 -30.79
C ASP A 3 -1.16 -16.94 -30.15
N SER A 4 -2.45 -17.29 -30.26
CA SER A 4 -3.56 -16.56 -29.63
C SER A 4 -3.54 -16.66 -28.10
N GLU A 5 -3.20 -17.82 -27.53
CA GLU A 5 -3.03 -17.97 -26.08
C GLU A 5 -1.82 -17.20 -25.56
N ASN A 6 -0.72 -17.15 -26.32
CA ASN A 6 0.48 -16.41 -25.93
C ASN A 6 0.25 -14.88 -26.00
N GLU A 7 -0.44 -14.40 -27.03
CA GLU A 7 -0.86 -13.01 -27.15
C GLU A 7 -1.84 -12.58 -26.05
N GLU A 8 -2.77 -13.45 -25.65
CA GLU A 8 -3.70 -13.18 -24.56
C GLU A 8 -2.99 -13.15 -23.20
N ARG A 9 -2.04 -14.05 -22.96
CA ARG A 9 -1.18 -14.03 -21.76
C ARG A 9 -0.35 -12.76 -21.68
N GLU A 10 0.28 -12.33 -22.77
CA GLU A 10 1.06 -11.09 -22.81
C GLU A 10 0.16 -9.85 -22.65
N ARG A 11 -1.03 -9.84 -23.25
CA ARG A 11 -2.00 -8.74 -23.08
C ARG A 11 -2.51 -8.65 -21.65
N ASN A 12 -2.78 -9.78 -21.00
CA ASN A 12 -3.17 -9.84 -19.59
C ASN A 12 -2.02 -9.41 -18.68
N ARG A 13 -0.78 -9.81 -18.98
CA ARG A 13 0.43 -9.38 -18.27
C ARG A 13 0.65 -7.86 -18.37
N LEU A 14 0.30 -7.26 -19.51
CA LEU A 14 0.38 -5.82 -19.75
C LEU A 14 -0.83 -5.02 -19.24
N ARG A 15 -1.87 -5.68 -18.73
CA ARG A 15 -3.06 -5.00 -18.25
C ARG A 15 -2.69 -4.13 -17.04
N ARG A 16 -2.99 -2.83 -17.15
CA ARG A 16 -2.70 -1.83 -16.13
C ARG A 16 -3.98 -1.36 -15.45
N PHE A 17 -4.04 -1.54 -14.15
CA PHE A 17 -5.10 -0.99 -13.31
C PHE A 17 -4.81 0.47 -12.98
N TRP A 18 -5.85 1.28 -12.79
CA TRP A 18 -5.69 2.71 -12.51
C TRP A 18 -4.88 2.98 -11.23
N PHE A 19 -5.02 2.11 -10.23
CA PHE A 19 -4.35 2.20 -8.94
C PHE A 19 -2.86 1.89 -9.02
N GLU A 20 -2.38 1.25 -10.10
CA GLU A 20 -0.94 1.03 -10.34
C GLU A 20 -0.19 2.33 -10.64
N ASN A 21 -0.90 3.47 -10.76
CA ASN A 21 -0.30 4.80 -10.74
C ASN A 21 0.06 5.29 -9.32
N PHE A 22 -0.22 4.48 -8.30
CA PHE A 22 0.02 4.72 -6.88
C PHE A 22 0.63 3.47 -6.23
N ARG A 23 0.99 3.53 -4.94
CA ARG A 23 1.17 2.33 -4.13
C ARG A 23 -0.21 1.71 -3.91
N TRP A 24 -0.30 0.40 -3.82
CA TRP A 24 -1.58 -0.27 -3.61
C TRP A 24 -1.38 -1.59 -2.87
N CYS A 25 -2.44 -2.01 -2.17
CA CYS A 25 -2.54 -3.28 -1.47
C CYS A 25 -4.03 -3.59 -1.29
N PHE A 26 -4.43 -4.86 -1.36
CA PHE A 26 -5.75 -5.29 -0.89
C PHE A 26 -5.64 -5.67 0.58
N SER A 27 -6.62 -5.26 1.38
CA SER A 27 -6.72 -5.65 2.79
C SER A 27 -6.92 -7.16 2.93
N SER A 28 -6.76 -7.69 4.13
CA SER A 28 -7.11 -9.09 4.43
C SER A 28 -8.60 -9.39 4.19
N GLU A 29 -9.44 -8.36 4.17
CA GLU A 29 -10.87 -8.45 3.86
C GLU A 29 -11.18 -8.17 2.37
N GLY A 30 -10.15 -8.10 1.51
CA GLY A 30 -10.31 -7.93 0.05
C GLY A 30 -10.57 -6.49 -0.41
N VAL A 31 -10.45 -5.50 0.48
CA VAL A 31 -10.75 -4.09 0.19
C VAL A 31 -9.52 -3.40 -0.39
N LEU A 32 -9.68 -2.67 -1.49
CA LEU A 32 -8.56 -1.98 -2.14
C LEU A 32 -8.08 -0.78 -1.29
N MET A 33 -6.79 -0.75 -0.98
CA MET A 33 -6.10 0.36 -0.33
C MET A 33 -5.10 0.96 -1.31
N VAL A 34 -5.16 2.28 -1.50
CA VAL A 34 -4.31 3.01 -2.45
C VAL A 34 -3.56 4.10 -1.70
N ALA A 35 -2.25 4.18 -1.88
CA ALA A 35 -1.38 5.10 -1.16
C ALA A 35 -0.53 5.95 -2.12
N GLY A 36 -0.40 7.25 -1.84
CA GLY A 36 0.46 8.11 -2.66
C GLY A 36 1.94 7.72 -2.53
N ARG A 37 2.73 8.03 -3.56
CA ARG A 37 4.16 7.74 -3.66
C ARG A 37 5.05 8.89 -3.17
N ASP A 38 4.50 10.09 -3.23
CA ASP A 38 5.14 11.36 -2.94
C ASP A 38 4.05 12.43 -2.67
N ALA A 39 4.46 13.65 -2.33
CA ALA A 39 3.55 14.76 -2.07
C ALA A 39 2.58 15.06 -3.23
N ARG A 40 3.04 14.94 -4.49
CA ARG A 40 2.23 15.26 -5.68
C ARG A 40 1.17 14.19 -5.93
N SER A 41 1.53 12.93 -5.75
CA SER A 41 0.61 11.80 -5.88
C SER A 41 -0.31 11.67 -4.68
N ASN A 42 0.11 12.00 -3.44
CA ASN A 42 -0.81 12.18 -2.30
C ASN A 42 -1.90 13.20 -2.64
N GLU A 43 -1.49 14.39 -3.13
CA GLU A 43 -2.41 15.44 -3.56
C GLU A 43 -3.37 14.94 -4.65
N LYS A 44 -2.85 14.29 -5.69
CA LYS A 44 -3.66 13.72 -6.79
C LYS A 44 -4.64 12.66 -6.27
N LEU A 45 -4.17 11.75 -5.43
CA LEU A 45 -4.95 10.64 -4.89
C LEU A 45 -6.15 11.17 -4.11
N VAL A 46 -5.91 12.02 -3.11
CA VAL A 46 -6.98 12.53 -2.25
C VAL A 46 -7.92 13.48 -3.01
N LYS A 47 -7.40 14.35 -3.88
CA LYS A 47 -8.26 15.30 -4.60
C LYS A 47 -9.14 14.63 -5.67
N LYS A 48 -8.64 13.61 -6.35
CA LYS A 48 -9.33 12.98 -7.50
C LYS A 48 -10.02 11.66 -7.16
N TYR A 49 -9.56 10.94 -6.14
CA TYR A 49 -10.00 9.57 -5.89
C TYR A 49 -10.57 9.34 -4.48
N LEU A 50 -10.42 10.24 -3.50
CA LEU A 50 -11.16 10.09 -2.24
C LEU A 50 -12.64 10.42 -2.47
N ARG A 51 -13.50 9.40 -2.43
CA ARG A 51 -14.96 9.52 -2.53
C ARG A 51 -15.59 9.66 -1.15
N ASP A 52 -16.87 10.02 -1.11
CA ASP A 52 -17.59 10.23 0.15
C ASP A 52 -17.67 8.96 1.01
N SER A 53 -17.82 7.79 0.37
CA SER A 53 -17.85 6.48 1.06
C SER A 53 -16.48 5.94 1.49
N ASP A 54 -15.39 6.51 0.96
CA ASP A 54 -14.04 5.99 1.18
C ASP A 54 -13.49 6.47 2.54
N ILE A 55 -12.54 5.70 3.10
CA ILE A 55 -11.85 6.06 4.35
C ILE A 55 -10.46 6.60 4.03
N TYR A 56 -10.05 7.63 4.76
CA TYR A 56 -8.70 8.21 4.67
C TYR A 56 -7.86 7.75 5.86
N ALA A 57 -6.63 7.29 5.59
CA ALA A 57 -5.66 6.90 6.63
C ALA A 57 -4.30 7.58 6.41
N HIS A 58 -3.61 7.90 7.51
CA HIS A 58 -2.30 8.54 7.50
C HIS A 58 -1.52 8.25 8.79
N ALA A 59 -0.23 7.93 8.67
CA ALA A 59 0.66 7.77 9.81
C ALA A 59 0.99 9.12 10.45
N ASP A 60 1.13 9.17 11.77
CA ASP A 60 1.42 10.39 12.53
C ASP A 60 2.92 10.74 12.48
N ILE A 61 3.44 10.85 11.26
CA ILE A 61 4.82 11.21 10.97
C ILE A 61 4.91 11.97 9.64
N SER A 62 5.83 12.93 9.58
CA SER A 62 6.09 13.69 8.35
C SER A 62 6.55 12.78 7.21
N GLY A 63 6.00 13.02 6.02
CA GLY A 63 6.34 12.27 4.81
C GLY A 63 5.76 10.86 4.75
N ALA A 64 4.73 10.56 5.55
CA ALA A 64 3.91 9.38 5.36
C ALA A 64 3.03 9.48 4.10
N ALA A 65 2.66 8.34 3.56
CA ALA A 65 1.75 8.28 2.42
C ALA A 65 0.32 8.58 2.87
N SER A 66 -0.40 9.38 2.08
CA SER A 66 -1.86 9.49 2.20
C SER A 66 -2.48 8.23 1.63
N VAL A 67 -3.34 7.57 2.40
CA VAL A 67 -4.01 6.31 2.00
C VAL A 67 -5.50 6.55 1.83
N VAL A 68 -6.05 6.06 0.73
CA VAL A 68 -7.49 5.96 0.47
C VAL A 68 -7.85 4.49 0.49
N ILE A 69 -8.73 4.11 1.42
CA ILE A 69 -9.34 2.79 1.51
C ILE A 69 -10.66 2.88 0.75
N ARG A 70 -10.73 2.15 -0.36
CA ARG A 70 -11.76 2.23 -1.37
C ARG A 70 -12.94 1.35 -0.97
N ILE A 71 -14.07 1.94 -0.57
CA ILE A 71 -15.25 1.21 -0.09
C ILE A 71 -16.31 1.15 -1.20
N GLU A 72 -16.54 -0.05 -1.73
CA GLU A 72 -17.64 -0.35 -2.64
C GLU A 72 -18.88 -0.81 -1.88
N LYS A 73 -20.03 -0.90 -2.57
CA LYS A 73 -21.33 -1.11 -1.94
C LYS A 73 -21.45 -2.48 -1.26
N GLU A 74 -20.81 -3.50 -1.83
CA GLU A 74 -20.81 -4.86 -1.30
C GLU A 74 -19.79 -5.05 -0.16
N ASP A 75 -18.89 -4.09 0.08
CA ASP A 75 -17.85 -4.20 1.09
C ASP A 75 -18.44 -4.02 2.50
N SER A 76 -17.95 -4.84 3.43
CA SER A 76 -18.24 -4.71 4.87
C SER A 76 -16.92 -4.68 5.67
N PRO A 77 -16.07 -3.67 5.46
CA PRO A 77 -14.76 -3.59 6.13
C PRO A 77 -14.95 -3.44 7.63
N THR A 78 -14.11 -4.13 8.39
CA THR A 78 -14.01 -3.92 9.83
C THR A 78 -12.86 -2.98 10.18
N GLU A 79 -12.65 -2.74 11.47
CA GLU A 79 -11.47 -2.00 11.93
C GLU A 79 -10.14 -2.67 11.51
N VAL A 80 -10.15 -3.96 11.14
CA VAL A 80 -8.99 -4.66 10.58
C VAL A 80 -8.52 -3.96 9.30
N THR A 81 -9.39 -3.78 8.30
CA THR A 81 -9.04 -3.07 7.07
C THR A 81 -8.56 -1.63 7.34
N PHE A 82 -9.17 -0.93 8.29
CA PHE A 82 -8.76 0.45 8.61
C PHE A 82 -7.39 0.52 9.28
N ARG A 83 -7.09 -0.45 10.17
CA ARG A 83 -5.77 -0.62 10.76
C ARG A 83 -4.73 -0.96 9.70
N GLU A 84 -5.04 -1.84 8.75
CA GLU A 84 -4.15 -2.18 7.63
C GLU A 84 -3.89 -0.99 6.72
N GLY A 85 -4.88 -0.13 6.46
CA GLY A 85 -4.67 1.12 5.70
C GLY A 85 -3.75 2.10 6.43
N CYS A 86 -3.90 2.23 7.76
CA CYS A 86 -2.96 2.97 8.60
C CYS A 86 -1.55 2.38 8.54
N HIS A 87 -1.44 1.05 8.56
CA HIS A 87 -0.15 0.35 8.48
C HIS A 87 0.52 0.54 7.13
N LEU A 88 -0.23 0.49 6.02
CA LEU A 88 0.28 0.81 4.69
C LEU A 88 0.86 2.24 4.62
N SER A 89 0.22 3.21 5.28
CA SER A 89 0.74 4.58 5.40
C SER A 89 2.09 4.61 6.14
N ALA A 90 2.19 3.86 7.24
CA ALA A 90 3.40 3.76 8.05
C ALA A 90 4.57 3.13 7.28
N LEU A 91 4.31 2.04 6.55
CA LEU A 91 5.31 1.35 5.72
C LEU A 91 5.87 2.25 4.61
N HIS A 92 5.07 3.19 4.11
CA HIS A 92 5.48 4.19 3.12
C HIS A 92 5.70 5.57 3.73
N SER A 93 6.40 5.62 4.86
CA SER A 93 6.77 6.86 5.53
C SER A 93 8.28 7.02 5.69
N LYS A 94 8.71 8.22 6.09
CA LYS A 94 10.11 8.47 6.46
C LYS A 94 10.59 7.65 7.66
N ALA A 95 9.67 7.09 8.45
CA ALA A 95 9.99 6.22 9.57
C ALA A 95 10.83 5.02 9.13
N TRP A 96 10.58 4.51 7.92
CA TRP A 96 11.29 3.36 7.36
C TRP A 96 12.80 3.60 7.29
N ASN A 97 13.19 4.71 6.68
CA ASN A 97 14.59 5.11 6.53
C ASN A 97 15.21 5.58 7.85
N ALA A 98 14.39 6.05 8.79
CA ALA A 98 14.85 6.47 10.11
C ALA A 98 15.07 5.30 11.08
N GLY A 99 14.75 4.06 10.69
CA GLY A 99 14.88 2.88 11.54
C GLY A 99 13.99 2.91 12.78
N ILE A 100 12.86 3.64 12.71
CA ILE A 100 11.91 3.75 13.82
C ILE A 100 11.18 2.41 13.97
N GLY A 101 11.15 1.84 15.18
CA GLY A 101 10.55 0.52 15.41
C GLY A 101 9.03 0.48 15.17
N SER A 102 8.30 1.52 15.54
CA SER A 102 6.87 1.63 15.27
C SER A 102 6.38 3.08 15.24
N VAL A 103 5.26 3.33 14.57
CA VAL A 103 4.63 4.65 14.50
C VAL A 103 3.15 4.59 14.86
N GLY A 104 2.61 5.72 15.34
CA GLY A 104 1.17 5.92 15.42
C GLY A 104 0.61 6.30 14.05
N ALA A 105 -0.70 6.14 13.90
CA ALA A 105 -1.45 6.54 12.72
C ALA A 105 -2.89 6.87 13.10
N PHE A 106 -3.67 7.32 12.13
CA PHE A 106 -5.10 7.50 12.30
C PHE A 106 -5.85 7.25 10.99
N TRP A 107 -7.13 6.96 11.13
CA TRP A 107 -8.08 6.98 10.03
C TRP A 107 -9.28 7.89 10.35
N VAL A 108 -9.90 8.42 9.31
CA VAL A 108 -11.07 9.31 9.35
C VAL A 108 -11.95 9.10 8.13
N THR A 109 -13.22 9.51 8.22
CA THR A 109 -14.11 9.55 7.06
C THR A 109 -13.72 10.68 6.11
N SER A 110 -14.15 10.57 4.86
CA SER A 110 -13.81 11.51 3.78
C SER A 110 -14.18 12.97 4.08
N ASP A 111 -15.32 13.22 4.73
CA ASP A 111 -15.84 14.54 5.09
C ASP A 111 -14.94 15.29 6.10
N GLN A 112 -14.14 14.53 6.87
CA GLN A 112 -13.18 15.09 7.80
C GLN A 112 -11.91 15.61 7.11
N VAL A 113 -11.69 15.28 5.84
CA VAL A 113 -10.46 15.62 5.09
C VAL A 113 -10.65 16.94 4.34
N SER A 114 -10.18 18.04 4.94
CA SER A 114 -10.19 19.36 4.31
C SER A 114 -8.99 19.57 3.40
N ARG A 115 -9.28 19.98 2.17
CA ARG A 115 -8.32 20.33 1.11
C ARG A 115 -7.82 21.78 1.21
N THR A 116 -8.49 22.60 2.02
CA THR A 116 -8.20 24.02 2.21
C THR A 116 -7.70 24.25 3.63
N PRO A 117 -6.57 24.96 3.79
CA PRO A 117 -6.14 25.46 5.10
C PRO A 117 -7.19 26.40 5.70
N SER A 118 -7.19 26.56 7.02
CA SER A 118 -7.85 27.73 7.63
C SER A 118 -7.12 29.00 7.21
N SER A 119 -7.82 30.14 7.18
CA SER A 119 -7.23 31.43 6.78
C SER A 119 -5.99 31.76 7.61
N GLY A 120 -4.81 31.82 6.97
CA GLY A 120 -3.54 32.13 7.62
C GLY A 120 -2.64 30.93 7.92
N GLU A 121 -3.10 29.68 7.74
CA GLU A 121 -2.28 28.49 7.92
C GLU A 121 -1.61 28.03 6.61
N PHE A 122 -0.32 27.70 6.67
CA PHE A 122 0.38 27.05 5.56
C PHE A 122 0.26 25.54 5.69
N VAL A 123 -0.39 24.90 4.71
CA VAL A 123 -0.40 23.43 4.59
C VAL A 123 0.60 23.05 3.52
N ALA A 124 1.63 22.29 3.90
CA ALA A 124 2.62 21.78 2.97
C ALA A 124 1.93 20.96 1.86
N ARG A 125 2.50 21.00 0.66
CA ARG A 125 1.95 20.27 -0.48
C ARG A 125 1.87 18.77 -0.17
N GLY A 126 0.71 18.17 -0.41
CA GLY A 126 0.46 16.75 -0.13
C GLY A 126 0.02 16.45 1.31
N SER A 127 -0.13 17.47 2.16
CA SER A 127 -0.75 17.38 3.49
C SER A 127 -2.21 17.84 3.43
N PHE A 128 -3.01 17.35 4.38
CA PHE A 128 -4.44 17.66 4.47
C PHE A 128 -4.82 18.04 5.90
N VAL A 129 -5.78 18.95 6.04
CA VAL A 129 -6.28 19.35 7.35
C VAL A 129 -7.38 18.37 7.74
N ILE A 130 -7.21 17.73 8.90
CA ILE A 130 -8.19 16.77 9.42
C ILE A 130 -9.05 17.46 10.48
N ARG A 131 -10.36 17.45 10.29
CA ARG A 131 -11.33 18.08 11.19
C ARG A 131 -12.07 17.02 12.02
N GLY A 132 -12.40 17.37 13.25
CA GLY A 132 -13.12 16.46 14.16
C GLY A 132 -12.23 15.40 14.80
N LYS A 133 -12.86 14.37 15.35
CA LYS A 133 -12.18 13.29 16.10
C LYS A 133 -11.51 12.31 15.15
N LYS A 134 -10.25 11.99 15.41
CA LYS A 134 -9.49 10.95 14.71
C LYS A 134 -9.67 9.59 15.38
N ASN A 135 -9.72 8.53 14.58
CA ASN A 135 -9.62 7.16 15.10
C ASN A 135 -8.14 6.77 15.12
N MET A 136 -7.54 6.78 16.31
CA MET A 136 -6.10 6.60 16.49
C MET A 136 -5.73 5.11 16.48
N VAL A 137 -4.64 4.78 15.79
CA VAL A 137 -4.04 3.46 15.76
C VAL A 137 -2.61 3.58 16.26
N SER A 138 -2.30 2.90 17.37
CA SER A 138 -0.95 2.93 17.95
C SER A 138 -0.11 1.72 17.55
N LYS A 139 1.22 1.87 17.64
CA LYS A 139 2.21 0.77 17.56
C LYS A 139 2.11 -0.03 16.27
N LEU A 140 2.18 0.65 15.13
CA LEU A 140 2.30 0.00 13.83
C LEU A 140 3.78 -0.27 13.56
N PRO A 141 4.22 -1.54 13.53
CA PRO A 141 5.61 -1.86 13.26
C PRO A 141 5.98 -1.51 11.81
N LEU A 142 7.24 -1.17 11.57
CA LEU A 142 7.74 -1.01 10.20
C LEU A 142 8.14 -2.35 9.61
N GLU A 143 7.17 -3.24 9.51
CA GLU A 143 7.30 -4.57 8.94
C GLU A 143 6.07 -4.84 8.09
N GLY A 144 6.31 -5.27 6.86
CA GLY A 144 5.26 -5.65 5.92
C GLY A 144 5.68 -6.91 5.17
N ALA A 145 4.94 -7.26 4.13
CA ALA A 145 5.28 -8.39 3.29
C ALA A 145 5.14 -8.06 1.80
N ALA A 146 5.81 -8.85 0.96
CA ALA A 146 5.61 -8.88 -0.48
C ALA A 146 5.21 -10.29 -0.94
N GLY A 147 4.14 -10.40 -1.70
CA GLY A 147 3.59 -11.67 -2.19
C GLY A 147 2.99 -11.54 -3.58
N MET A 148 2.90 -12.65 -4.31
CA MET A 148 2.23 -12.71 -5.61
C MET A 148 0.72 -12.86 -5.42
N VAL A 149 -0.05 -11.94 -6.00
CA VAL A 149 -1.52 -11.94 -6.01
C VAL A 149 -2.05 -11.93 -7.44
N TYR A 150 -3.33 -12.27 -7.62
CA TYR A 150 -4.00 -12.26 -8.92
C TYR A 150 -5.13 -11.23 -8.91
N VAL A 151 -4.88 -10.08 -9.52
CA VAL A 151 -5.90 -9.03 -9.67
C VAL A 151 -6.63 -9.26 -10.98
N GLU A 152 -7.92 -9.62 -10.90
CA GLU A 152 -8.73 -9.94 -12.08
C GLU A 152 -8.02 -10.91 -13.06
N GLY A 153 -7.36 -11.94 -12.51
CA GLY A 153 -6.62 -12.96 -13.25
C GLY A 153 -5.18 -12.57 -13.64
N VAL A 154 -4.75 -11.33 -13.40
CA VAL A 154 -3.40 -10.86 -13.75
C VAL A 154 -2.45 -10.99 -12.56
N PRO A 155 -1.32 -11.70 -12.70
CA PRO A 155 -0.34 -11.82 -11.62
C PRO A 155 0.32 -10.47 -11.34
N LYS A 156 0.36 -10.08 -10.07
CA LYS A 156 0.99 -8.85 -9.59
C LYS A 156 1.68 -9.11 -8.27
N VAL A 157 2.88 -8.54 -8.10
CA VAL A 157 3.50 -8.46 -6.77
C VAL A 157 2.83 -7.35 -5.97
N MET A 158 2.30 -7.69 -4.80
CA MET A 158 1.68 -6.77 -3.84
C MET A 158 2.62 -6.58 -2.65
N PHE A 159 2.71 -5.36 -2.12
CA PHE A 159 3.40 -5.08 -0.86
C PHE A 159 2.48 -4.33 0.10
N GLY A 160 2.46 -4.74 1.37
CA GLY A 160 1.62 -4.12 2.40
C GLY A 160 1.75 -4.81 3.75
N PRO A 161 0.78 -4.64 4.66
CA PRO A 161 0.71 -5.37 5.92
C PRO A 161 0.81 -6.89 5.70
N GLU A 162 1.47 -7.61 6.61
CA GLU A 162 1.70 -9.06 6.43
C GLU A 162 0.39 -9.84 6.35
N GLU A 163 -0.58 -9.53 7.21
CA GLU A 163 -1.90 -10.17 7.24
C GLU A 163 -2.63 -10.02 5.89
N ALA A 164 -2.68 -8.79 5.37
CA ALA A 164 -3.21 -8.48 4.05
C ALA A 164 -2.52 -9.29 2.94
N VAL A 165 -1.19 -9.38 2.94
CA VAL A 165 -0.46 -10.15 1.92
C VAL A 165 -0.75 -11.64 2.06
N ARG A 166 -0.70 -12.18 3.27
CA ARG A 166 -0.91 -13.61 3.57
C ARG A 166 -2.29 -14.09 3.14
N GLU A 167 -3.34 -13.29 3.36
CA GLU A 167 -4.70 -13.65 2.92
C GLU A 167 -4.87 -13.59 1.39
N ASN A 168 -4.18 -12.68 0.71
CA ASN A 168 -4.34 -12.49 -0.73
C ASN A 168 -3.39 -13.34 -1.60
N CYS A 169 -2.23 -13.77 -1.09
CA CYS A 169 -1.24 -14.52 -1.87
C CYS A 169 -1.36 -16.04 -1.66
N LYS A 170 -1.40 -16.85 -2.72
CA LYS A 170 -1.56 -18.32 -2.62
C LYS A 170 -0.27 -19.10 -2.35
N GLY A 171 0.89 -18.46 -2.50
CA GLY A 171 2.20 -19.09 -2.43
C GLY A 171 3.08 -18.56 -1.29
N PRO A 172 4.41 -18.80 -1.34
CA PRO A 172 5.34 -18.18 -0.41
C PRO A 172 5.32 -16.66 -0.55
N TYR A 173 5.68 -15.98 0.51
CA TYR A 173 5.82 -14.52 0.54
C TYR A 173 7.07 -14.12 1.31
N PHE A 174 7.44 -12.85 1.19
CA PHE A 174 8.60 -12.28 1.85
C PHE A 174 8.17 -11.31 2.92
N ARG A 175 8.54 -11.55 4.18
CA ARG A 175 8.45 -10.52 5.23
C ARG A 175 9.60 -9.55 5.04
N ILE A 176 9.32 -8.25 5.06
CA ILE A 176 10.25 -7.18 4.74
C ILE A 176 10.19 -6.11 5.81
N ARG A 177 11.35 -5.68 6.28
CA ARG A 177 11.55 -4.63 7.29
C ARG A 177 12.74 -3.74 6.92
N PRO A 178 12.94 -2.56 7.56
CA PRO A 178 14.15 -1.77 7.40
C PRO A 178 15.41 -2.61 7.66
N GLY A 179 16.43 -2.43 6.83
CA GLY A 179 17.63 -3.24 6.88
C GLY A 179 18.76 -2.68 6.04
N ARG A 180 19.65 -3.54 5.53
CA ARG A 180 20.88 -3.14 4.82
C ARG A 180 20.93 -3.52 3.34
N ARG A 181 20.01 -4.35 2.86
CA ARG A 181 19.98 -4.75 1.44
C ARG A 181 19.40 -3.60 0.62
N SER A 182 20.07 -3.26 -0.47
CA SER A 182 19.60 -2.22 -1.38
C SER A 182 18.22 -2.57 -1.97
N LYS A 183 17.42 -1.55 -2.25
CA LYS A 183 16.11 -1.75 -2.88
C LYS A 183 16.22 -2.46 -4.24
N THR A 184 17.27 -2.18 -5.02
CA THR A 184 17.52 -2.83 -6.32
C THR A 184 17.76 -4.33 -6.16
N ASP A 185 18.55 -4.74 -5.17
CA ASP A 185 18.79 -6.16 -4.90
C ASP A 185 17.55 -6.86 -4.37
N MET A 186 16.70 -6.14 -3.62
CA MET A 186 15.40 -6.65 -3.19
C MET A 186 14.48 -6.89 -4.38
N VAL A 187 14.41 -5.95 -5.34
CA VAL A 187 13.61 -6.11 -6.56
C VAL A 187 14.04 -7.35 -7.35
N LYS A 188 15.36 -7.54 -7.53
CA LYS A 188 15.90 -8.72 -8.21
C LYS A 188 15.52 -10.02 -7.51
N LEU A 189 15.66 -10.07 -6.18
CA LEU A 189 15.31 -11.24 -5.38
C LEU A 189 13.81 -11.57 -5.49
N VAL A 190 12.95 -10.57 -5.30
CA VAL A 190 11.49 -10.77 -5.38
C VAL A 190 11.08 -11.20 -6.78
N SER A 191 11.67 -10.60 -7.83
CA SER A 191 11.41 -10.96 -9.22
C SER A 191 11.85 -12.39 -9.55
N SER A 192 13.00 -12.84 -9.03
CA SER A 192 13.48 -14.21 -9.28
C SER A 192 12.65 -15.27 -8.54
N GLU A 193 12.16 -14.97 -7.34
CA GLU A 193 11.51 -15.94 -6.46
C GLU A 193 9.98 -15.98 -6.62
N LEU A 194 9.33 -14.82 -6.71
CA LEU A 194 7.87 -14.73 -6.89
C LEU A 194 7.47 -14.59 -8.36
N GLY A 195 8.41 -14.20 -9.23
CA GLY A 195 8.10 -13.68 -10.56
C GLY A 195 7.69 -12.21 -10.52
N GLY A 196 7.23 -11.71 -11.67
CA GLY A 196 6.78 -10.33 -11.84
C GLY A 196 7.84 -9.41 -12.44
N GLU A 197 7.36 -8.34 -13.06
CA GLU A 197 8.18 -7.32 -13.73
C GLU A 197 8.94 -6.48 -12.69
N MET A 198 10.25 -6.29 -12.91
CA MET A 198 11.10 -5.53 -11.98
C MET A 198 10.57 -4.12 -11.72
N ASP A 199 10.10 -3.42 -12.75
CA ASP A 199 9.53 -2.08 -12.63
C ASP A 199 8.26 -2.06 -11.77
N GLN A 200 7.43 -3.11 -11.88
CA GLN A 200 6.22 -3.27 -11.10
C GLN A 200 6.57 -3.48 -9.62
N ILE A 201 7.54 -4.36 -9.34
CA ILE A 201 8.04 -4.63 -7.98
C ILE A 201 8.68 -3.37 -7.36
N MET A 202 9.52 -2.67 -8.12
CA MET A 202 10.13 -1.40 -7.73
C MET A 202 9.08 -0.37 -7.30
N SER A 203 7.92 -0.38 -7.98
CA SER A 203 6.81 0.54 -7.76
C SER A 203 5.95 0.22 -6.53
N VAL A 204 6.06 -0.98 -5.93
CA VAL A 204 5.27 -1.35 -4.73
C VAL A 204 6.13 -1.37 -3.46
N LEU A 205 7.40 -1.75 -3.56
CA LEU A 205 8.29 -1.82 -2.40
C LEU A 205 8.53 -0.43 -1.76
N PRO A 206 8.70 -0.33 -0.43
CA PRO A 206 8.99 0.93 0.25
C PRO A 206 10.34 1.51 -0.18
N ALA A 207 10.53 2.81 0.05
CA ALA A 207 11.81 3.45 -0.22
C ALA A 207 12.78 3.14 0.93
N GLY A 208 14.04 2.88 0.60
CA GLY A 208 15.07 2.56 1.59
C GLY A 208 15.64 1.17 1.44
N ASP A 209 16.63 0.91 2.29
CA ASP A 209 17.25 -0.41 2.42
C ASP A 209 16.41 -1.30 3.33
N MET A 210 16.56 -2.60 3.13
CA MET A 210 15.61 -3.59 3.58
C MET A 210 16.31 -4.85 4.07
N GLU A 211 15.64 -5.60 4.92
CA GLU A 211 15.92 -7.00 5.20
C GLU A 211 14.71 -7.82 4.82
N VAL A 212 14.95 -9.10 4.53
CA VAL A 212 13.91 -10.00 4.05
C VAL A 212 14.06 -11.37 4.67
N GLU A 213 12.92 -11.94 5.02
CA GLU A 213 12.75 -13.32 5.46
C GLU A 213 11.72 -13.99 4.55
N LYS A 214 12.07 -15.15 3.98
CA LYS A 214 11.12 -15.93 3.19
C LYS A 214 10.21 -16.70 4.13
N VAL A 215 8.91 -16.61 3.90
CA VAL A 215 7.89 -17.39 4.60
C VAL A 215 7.29 -18.38 3.61
N GLU A 216 7.52 -19.67 3.86
CA GLU A 216 6.91 -20.75 3.10
C GLU A 216 5.45 -20.93 3.56
N ARG A 217 4.51 -21.01 2.61
CA ARG A 217 3.12 -21.33 2.94
C ARG A 217 3.00 -22.85 2.96
N THR A 218 2.97 -23.46 4.14
CA THR A 218 2.57 -24.86 4.28
C THR A 218 1.12 -24.97 3.80
N SER A 219 0.91 -25.77 2.76
CA SER A 219 -0.44 -26.14 2.30
C SER A 219 -1.11 -26.96 3.40
N GLU A 220 -2.01 -26.31 4.15
CA GLU A 220 -3.12 -26.97 4.84
C GLU A 220 -4.30 -27.11 3.88
#